data_AF-A0A0G0JPD7-F1
#
_entry.id   AF-A0A0G0JPD7-F1
#
_cell.length_a   1.000
_cell.length_b   1.000
_cell.length_c   1.000
_cell.angle_alpha   90.00
_cell.angle_beta   90.00
_cell.angle_gamma   90.00
#
_symmetry.space_group_name_H-M   'P 1'
#
loop_
_entity.id
_entity.type
_entity.pdbx_description
1 polymer ?
#
loop_
_entity_poly.entity_id
_entity_poly.type
_entity_poly.pdbx_seq_one_letter_code
_entity_poly.pdbx_strand_id
1 'polypeptide(L)'
;MSTYTIDRKSASRLLKVTMRTVDRYIKSKHISSKVINGRVWLNKDQIIDFRDRQRVKGVLSIDNYVDNVDSRVDKRARTPGKVVDESGHTVNENRVDSDVDNIDNDNNFTGTVKSRGKIMDESANNVYKDLYEKLLEEFDEKQVQLEMANYRVGKLESQLKYSVPLIEYRKKTALLLTSGENFKKQLENEKKDKLRVYTQFRTERLNKRIYLILAVALILLQPLWLLFLYF
;
A
#
# COMPACT_ATOMS: atom_id res chain seq x y z
N MET A 1 7.25 -2.37 35.53
CA MET A 1 7.59 -2.99 34.23
C MET A 1 6.83 -2.27 33.14
N SER A 2 7.49 -1.74 32.12
CA SER A 2 6.81 -1.09 30.99
C SER A 2 6.12 -2.16 30.12
N THR A 3 4.79 -2.14 30.08
CA THR A 3 4.01 -3.07 29.24
C THR A 3 3.85 -2.47 27.83
N TYR A 4 4.45 -3.14 26.84
CA TYR A 4 4.35 -2.76 25.43
C TYR A 4 3.15 -3.49 24.82
N THR A 5 1.98 -2.84 24.83
CA THR A 5 0.69 -3.49 24.53
C THR A 5 -0.01 -2.94 23.29
N ILE A 6 0.44 -1.80 22.75
CA ILE A 6 -0.28 -1.08 21.69
C ILE A 6 0.47 -1.11 20.37
N ASP A 7 -0.24 -1.40 19.29
CA ASP A 7 0.25 -1.33 17.92
C ASP A 7 0.17 0.10 17.35
N ARG A 8 0.97 0.40 16.32
CA ARG A 8 1.09 1.72 15.69
C ARG A 8 -0.25 2.31 15.24
N LYS A 9 -1.15 1.47 14.70
CA LYS A 9 -2.49 1.90 14.25
C LYS A 9 -3.40 2.29 15.43
N SER A 10 -3.28 1.60 16.56
CA SER A 10 -4.03 1.92 17.76
C SER A 10 -3.48 3.19 18.42
N ALA A 11 -2.15 3.38 18.40
CA ALA A 11 -1.52 4.61 18.86
C ALA A 11 -1.92 5.83 18.03
N SER A 12 -2.04 5.70 16.70
CA SER A 12 -2.45 6.80 15.82
C SER A 12 -3.87 7.29 16.13
N ARG A 13 -4.78 6.36 16.44
CA ARG A 13 -6.15 6.66 16.88
C ARG A 13 -6.19 7.36 18.23
N LEU A 14 -5.39 6.90 19.19
CA LEU A 14 -5.33 7.49 20.54
C LEU A 14 -4.78 8.93 20.52
N LEU A 15 -3.79 9.19 19.66
CA LEU A 15 -3.17 10.49 19.50
C LEU A 15 -3.93 11.41 18.54
N LYS A 16 -4.92 10.90 17.80
CA LYS A 16 -5.61 11.60 16.70
C LYS A 16 -4.63 12.17 15.65
N VAL A 17 -3.62 11.38 15.27
CA VAL A 17 -2.62 11.76 14.25
C VAL A 17 -2.45 10.67 13.19
N THR A 18 -1.83 11.00 12.06
CA THR A 18 -1.51 10.01 11.02
C THR A 18 -0.44 9.01 11.48
N MET A 19 -0.42 7.81 10.89
CA MET A 19 0.62 6.80 11.20
C MET A 19 2.05 7.31 10.94
N ARG A 20 2.24 8.14 9.90
CA ARG A 20 3.53 8.77 9.60
C ARG A 20 4.00 9.70 10.72
N THR A 21 3.06 10.41 11.35
CA THR A 21 3.35 11.26 12.52
C THR A 21 3.73 10.41 13.73
N VAL A 22 3.06 9.27 13.95
CA VAL A 22 3.46 8.31 14.98
C VAL A 22 4.88 7.80 14.74
N ASP A 23 5.21 7.40 13.50
CA ASP A 23 6.57 6.96 13.15
C ASP A 23 7.61 8.07 13.38
N ARG A 24 7.25 9.33 13.13
CA ARG A 24 8.11 10.48 13.44
C ARG A 24 8.35 10.63 14.94
N TYR A 25 7.31 10.48 15.78
CA TYR A 25 7.44 10.54 17.24
C TYR A 25 8.25 9.39 17.82
N ILE A 26 8.19 8.21 17.19
CA ILE A 26 9.07 7.09 17.49
C ILE A 26 10.52 7.44 17.12
N LYS A 27 10.74 7.96 15.90
CA LYS A 27 12.08 8.34 15.41
C LYS A 27 12.72 9.44 16.25
N SER A 28 11.94 10.41 16.71
CA SER A 28 12.41 11.50 17.57
C SER A 28 12.49 11.13 19.05
N LYS A 29 12.26 9.85 19.42
CA LYS A 29 12.33 9.31 20.78
C LYS A 29 11.37 9.98 21.78
N HIS A 30 10.27 10.56 21.31
CA HIS A 30 9.25 11.12 22.20
C HIS A 30 8.35 10.05 22.84
N ILE A 31 8.29 8.85 22.23
CA ILE A 31 7.49 7.72 22.69
C ILE A 31 8.37 6.46 22.65
N SER A 32 8.39 5.65 23.71
CA SER A 32 9.17 4.41 23.71
C SER A 32 8.51 3.36 22.83
N SER A 33 9.34 2.68 22.03
CA SER A 33 8.92 1.58 21.16
C SER A 33 9.85 0.39 21.30
N LYS A 34 9.30 -0.82 21.18
CA LYS A 34 10.06 -2.07 21.13
C LYS A 34 9.65 -2.88 19.91
N VAL A 35 10.63 -3.37 19.15
CA VAL A 35 10.37 -4.26 18.02
C VAL A 35 10.34 -5.70 18.53
N ILE A 36 9.20 -6.38 18.35
CA ILE A 36 9.02 -7.78 18.71
C ILE A 36 8.45 -8.49 17.48
N ASN A 37 9.15 -9.51 16.98
CA ASN A 37 8.76 -10.29 15.79
C ASN A 37 8.48 -9.41 14.55
N GLY A 38 9.32 -8.39 14.32
CA GLY A 38 9.19 -7.47 13.18
C GLY A 38 8.02 -6.47 13.28
N ARG A 39 7.27 -6.46 14.38
CA ARG A 39 6.21 -5.48 14.65
C ARG A 39 6.64 -4.51 15.75
N VAL A 40 6.26 -3.25 15.62
CA VAL A 40 6.60 -2.19 16.57
C VAL A 40 5.49 -2.09 17.61
N TRP A 41 5.84 -2.36 18.87
CA TRP A 41 4.95 -2.25 20.02
C TRP A 41 5.29 -1.01 20.84
N LEU A 42 4.26 -0.31 21.30
CA LEU A 42 4.35 0.94 22.02
C LEU A 42 3.78 0.79 23.42
N ASN A 43 4.32 1.58 24.36
CA ASN A 43 3.80 1.64 25.72
C ASN A 43 2.57 2.57 25.76
N LYS A 44 1.43 2.05 26.24
CA LYS A 44 0.16 2.78 26.33
C LYS A 44 0.24 4.01 27.22
N ASP A 45 0.83 3.87 28.40
CA ASP A 45 0.82 4.91 29.43
C ASP A 45 1.62 6.13 28.95
N GLN A 46 2.77 5.88 28.32
CA GLN A 46 3.59 6.94 27.73
C GLN A 46 2.90 7.68 26.58
N ILE A 47 2.06 7.00 25.80
CA ILE A 47 1.28 7.65 24.73
C ILE A 47 0.25 8.60 25.33
N ILE A 48 -0.41 8.19 26.42
CA ILE A 48 -1.40 9.01 27.13
C ILE A 48 -0.71 10.23 27.74
N ASP A 49 0.39 10.03 28.46
CA ASP A 49 1.18 11.13 29.03
C ASP A 49 1.68 12.10 27.95
N PHE A 50 2.11 11.57 26.80
CA PHE A 50 2.57 12.38 25.69
C PHE A 50 1.43 13.22 25.10
N ARG A 51 0.24 12.64 24.90
CA ARG A 51 -0.96 13.37 24.44
C ARG A 51 -1.27 14.52 25.39
N ASP A 52 -1.25 14.25 26.69
CA ASP A 52 -1.64 15.23 27.70
C ASP A 52 -0.60 16.38 27.76
N ARG A 53 0.70 16.06 27.64
CA ARG A 53 1.76 17.08 27.48
C ARG A 53 1.59 17.94 26.22
N GLN A 54 1.17 17.35 25.10
CA GLN A 54 0.95 18.07 23.84
C GLN A 54 -0.28 18.98 23.89
N ARG A 55 -1.33 18.58 24.65
CA ARG A 55 -2.50 19.43 24.92
C ARG A 55 -2.14 20.65 25.75
N VAL A 56 -1.35 20.47 26.81
CA VAL A 56 -0.91 21.58 27.68
C VAL A 56 -0.04 22.59 26.93
N LYS A 57 0.76 22.13 25.96
CA LYS A 57 1.59 23.01 25.12
C LYS A 57 0.83 23.76 24.03
N GLY A 58 -0.48 23.55 23.86
CA GLY A 58 -1.28 24.21 22.82
C GLY A 58 -0.90 23.82 21.39
N VAL A 59 -0.08 22.78 21.20
CA VAL A 59 0.44 22.35 19.88
C VAL A 59 -0.55 21.42 19.15
N LEU A 60 -1.58 20.92 19.85
CA LEU A 60 -2.67 20.15 19.25
C LEU A 60 -3.91 21.03 19.08
N SER A 61 -3.87 21.97 18.15
CA SER A 61 -5.09 22.52 17.56
C SER A 61 -5.88 21.36 16.95
N ILE A 62 -7.15 21.25 17.31
CA ILE A 62 -8.05 20.12 17.00
C ILE A 62 -8.40 20.02 15.50
N ASP A 63 -7.87 20.90 14.65
CA ASP A 63 -8.34 21.12 13.28
C ASP A 63 -7.57 20.34 12.19
N ASN A 64 -6.88 19.26 12.54
CA ASN A 64 -6.24 18.39 11.54
C ASN A 64 -6.71 16.93 11.61
N TYR A 65 -7.95 16.71 12.08
CA TYR A 65 -8.70 15.52 11.65
C TYR A 65 -9.35 15.84 10.29
N VAL A 66 -8.52 15.90 9.24
CA VAL A 66 -9.01 15.88 7.87
C VAL A 66 -9.45 14.45 7.61
N ASP A 67 -10.76 14.24 7.75
CA ASP A 67 -11.47 13.23 7.00
C ASP A 67 -11.21 13.53 5.52
N ASN A 68 -10.34 12.74 4.87
CA ASN A 68 -10.27 12.72 3.42
C ASN A 68 -11.50 11.96 2.91
N VAL A 69 -12.67 12.60 3.02
CA VAL A 69 -13.83 12.31 2.19
C VAL A 69 -13.68 13.19 0.96
N ASP A 70 -13.24 12.53 -0.12
CA ASP A 70 -13.82 12.69 -1.46
C ASP A 70 -14.14 14.12 -1.92
N SER A 71 -13.13 14.97 -1.93
CA SER A 71 -13.19 16.26 -2.62
C SER A 71 -11.88 16.47 -3.39
N ARG A 72 -11.75 15.75 -4.50
CA ARG A 72 -10.92 16.21 -5.62
C ARG A 72 -11.83 16.85 -6.66
N VAL A 73 -12.39 17.98 -6.26
CA VAL A 73 -12.52 19.12 -7.16
C VAL A 73 -11.11 19.66 -7.39
N ASP A 74 -10.78 19.77 -8.67
CA ASP A 74 -9.80 20.63 -9.30
C ASP A 74 -8.88 21.42 -8.36
N LYS A 75 -7.59 21.03 -8.37
CA LYS A 75 -6.43 21.93 -8.39
C LYS A 75 -5.17 21.13 -8.09
N ARG A 76 -4.40 20.85 -9.14
CA ARG A 76 -2.95 21.08 -9.23
C ARG A 76 -2.49 20.62 -10.61
N ALA A 77 -2.14 21.58 -11.46
CA ALA A 77 -0.80 22.16 -11.48
C ALA A 77 0.16 21.22 -12.20
N ARG A 78 0.28 21.49 -13.50
CA ARG A 78 1.52 21.55 -14.27
C ARG A 78 2.75 21.06 -13.50
N THR A 79 3.09 19.81 -13.73
CA THR A 79 4.49 19.38 -13.78
C THR A 79 4.80 19.25 -15.26
N PRO A 80 5.75 20.00 -15.86
CA PRO A 80 6.08 19.81 -17.27
C PRO A 80 6.89 18.51 -17.37
N GLY A 81 6.18 17.43 -17.65
CA GLY A 81 6.77 16.18 -18.10
C GLY A 81 7.31 16.41 -19.51
N LYS A 82 8.63 16.39 -19.62
CA LYS A 82 9.39 16.41 -20.87
C LYS A 82 9.00 15.18 -21.68
N VAL A 83 8.12 15.32 -22.67
CA VAL A 83 7.85 14.28 -23.65
C VAL A 83 8.87 14.44 -24.76
N VAL A 84 9.60 13.36 -25.04
CA VAL A 84 10.54 13.24 -26.15
C VAL A 84 9.85 12.39 -27.19
N ASP A 85 9.62 12.97 -28.35
CA ASP A 85 9.08 12.35 -29.55
C ASP A 85 10.20 11.73 -30.41
N GLU A 86 9.84 10.65 -31.10
CA GLU A 86 10.70 9.68 -31.80
C GLU A 86 11.47 10.24 -33.03
N SER A 87 11.59 11.56 -33.16
CA SER A 87 12.27 12.23 -34.29
C SER A 87 13.37 13.20 -33.89
N GLY A 88 13.72 13.32 -32.61
CA GLY A 88 14.95 13.99 -32.18
C GLY A 88 15.05 15.50 -32.42
N HIS A 89 13.91 16.23 -32.43
CA HIS A 89 13.92 17.69 -32.47
C HIS A 89 13.26 18.29 -31.22
N THR A 90 14.03 19.08 -30.48
CA THR A 90 13.54 19.82 -29.30
C THR A 90 12.95 21.16 -29.73
N VAL A 91 11.63 21.27 -29.76
CA VAL A 91 10.94 22.55 -29.94
C VAL A 91 10.69 23.16 -28.55
N ASN A 92 11.26 24.34 -28.33
CA ASN A 92 11.15 25.09 -27.08
C ASN A 92 9.93 26.01 -27.14
N GLU A 93 8.78 25.52 -26.73
CA GLU A 93 7.54 26.30 -26.68
C GLU A 93 7.23 26.67 -25.23
N ASN A 94 7.55 27.93 -24.87
CA ASN A 94 6.83 28.81 -23.93
C ASN A 94 7.76 29.95 -23.47
N ARG A 95 8.04 30.89 -24.37
CA ARG A 95 8.13 32.30 -23.99
C ARG A 95 6.74 32.87 -24.19
N VAL A 96 6.08 33.15 -23.08
CA VAL A 96 4.90 34.02 -23.02
C VAL A 96 5.46 35.43 -23.11
N ASP A 97 5.45 36.01 -24.31
CA ASP A 97 5.55 37.46 -24.45
C ASP A 97 4.17 38.02 -24.10
N SER A 98 4.09 38.55 -22.89
CA SER A 98 3.00 39.38 -22.41
C SER A 98 3.21 40.80 -22.95
N ASP A 99 2.88 41.01 -24.22
CA ASP A 99 2.71 42.35 -24.76
C ASP A 99 1.22 42.65 -24.84
N VAL A 100 0.84 43.52 -23.90
CA VAL A 100 -0.47 44.16 -23.77
C VAL A 100 -0.53 45.23 -24.86
N ASP A 101 -1.14 44.91 -25.99
CA ASP A 101 -1.65 45.94 -26.90
C ASP A 101 -3.11 46.21 -26.56
N ASN A 102 -3.27 47.23 -25.72
CA ASN A 102 -4.51 47.94 -25.49
C ASN A 102 -4.88 48.65 -26.80
N ILE A 103 -5.67 48.00 -27.66
CA ILE A 103 -6.17 48.62 -28.90
C ILE A 103 -7.31 49.56 -28.53
N ASP A 104 -7.03 50.83 -28.71
CA ASP A 104 -7.97 51.94 -28.62
C ASP A 104 -9.24 51.66 -29.41
N ASN A 105 -10.36 51.71 -28.69
CA ASN A 105 -11.71 51.69 -29.20
C ASN A 105 -12.04 53.08 -29.77
N ASP A 106 -11.51 53.39 -30.95
CA ASP A 106 -11.87 54.59 -31.71
C ASP A 106 -12.42 54.20 -33.08
N ASN A 107 -13.70 54.54 -33.28
CA ASN A 107 -14.27 55.18 -34.47
C ASN A 107 -15.69 54.73 -34.79
N ASN A 108 -16.63 55.57 -34.35
CA ASN A 108 -17.61 56.22 -35.22
C ASN A 108 -17.50 55.83 -36.71
N PHE A 109 -18.38 54.92 -37.17
CA PHE A 109 -18.76 54.86 -38.58
C PHE A 109 -20.29 54.80 -38.70
N THR A 110 -20.92 55.94 -38.46
CA THR A 110 -22.29 56.23 -38.90
C THR A 110 -22.27 56.57 -40.39
N GLY A 111 -22.09 55.56 -41.22
CA GLY A 111 -22.25 55.63 -42.67
C GLY A 111 -23.58 55.05 -43.09
N THR A 112 -24.59 55.90 -43.22
CA THR A 112 -25.91 55.56 -43.78
C THR A 112 -25.78 54.96 -45.19
N VAL A 113 -25.96 53.64 -45.33
CA VAL A 113 -26.26 53.01 -46.63
C VAL A 113 -27.69 52.50 -46.58
N LYS A 114 -28.59 53.37 -47.06
CA LYS A 114 -30.00 53.10 -47.28
C LYS A 114 -30.16 52.08 -48.42
N SER A 115 -30.89 51.01 -48.11
CA SER A 115 -32.01 50.54 -48.93
C SER A 115 -31.69 49.88 -50.28
N ARG A 116 -31.03 48.70 -50.28
CA ARG A 116 -31.21 47.73 -51.39
C ARG A 116 -31.00 46.24 -51.05
N GLY A 117 -30.54 45.88 -49.85
CA GLY A 117 -30.18 44.49 -49.48
C GLY A 117 -31.21 43.69 -48.67
N LYS A 118 -32.37 44.27 -48.32
CA LYS A 118 -33.26 43.74 -47.26
C LYS A 118 -33.91 42.38 -47.54
N ILE A 119 -33.76 41.82 -48.74
CA ILE A 119 -34.33 40.50 -49.10
C ILE A 119 -33.24 39.41 -49.16
N MET A 120 -31.94 39.76 -49.27
CA MET A 120 -30.84 38.79 -49.24
C MET A 120 -30.26 38.58 -47.82
N ASP A 121 -30.31 39.57 -46.94
CA ASP A 121 -29.76 39.48 -45.57
C ASP A 121 -30.56 38.54 -44.65
N GLU A 122 -31.87 38.43 -44.84
CA GLU A 122 -32.73 37.59 -44.00
C GLU A 122 -32.52 36.11 -44.30
N SER A 123 -32.28 35.76 -45.57
CA SER A 123 -31.90 34.40 -45.97
C SER A 123 -30.51 34.02 -45.46
N ALA A 124 -29.53 34.93 -45.55
CA ALA A 124 -28.19 34.69 -45.02
C ALA A 124 -28.19 34.50 -43.49
N ASN A 125 -28.93 35.35 -42.76
CA ASN A 125 -29.07 35.22 -41.30
C ASN A 125 -29.72 33.88 -40.89
N ASN A 126 -30.69 33.39 -41.63
CA ASN A 126 -31.30 32.09 -41.35
C ASN A 126 -30.31 30.93 -41.58
N VAL A 127 -29.45 31.01 -42.60
CA VAL A 127 -28.40 30.02 -42.86
C VAL A 127 -27.37 30.01 -41.73
N TYR A 128 -26.91 31.18 -41.27
CA TYR A 128 -25.96 31.25 -40.14
C TYR A 128 -26.57 30.73 -38.84
N LYS A 129 -27.85 31.02 -38.60
CA LYS A 129 -28.56 30.52 -37.43
C LYS A 129 -28.66 28.99 -37.45
N ASP A 130 -29.05 28.41 -38.59
CA ASP A 130 -29.15 26.95 -38.76
C ASP A 130 -27.77 26.27 -38.63
N LEU A 131 -26.72 26.89 -39.18
CA LEU A 131 -25.34 26.40 -39.03
C LEU A 131 -24.88 26.44 -37.57
N TYR A 132 -25.22 27.52 -36.85
CA TYR A 132 -24.89 27.67 -35.43
C TYR A 132 -25.63 26.65 -34.56
N GLU A 133 -26.94 26.46 -34.79
CA GLU A 133 -27.73 25.44 -34.09
C GLU A 133 -27.17 24.03 -34.33
N LYS A 134 -26.81 23.69 -35.57
CA LYS A 134 -26.15 22.41 -35.89
C LYS A 134 -24.78 22.26 -35.22
N LEU A 135 -23.99 23.32 -35.18
CA LEU A 135 -22.68 23.31 -34.52
C LEU A 135 -22.84 23.11 -33.01
N LEU A 136 -23.84 23.73 -32.40
CA LEU A 136 -24.14 23.58 -30.98
C LEU A 136 -24.59 22.15 -30.65
N GLU A 137 -25.47 21.58 -31.49
CA GLU A 137 -25.92 20.19 -31.37
C GLU A 137 -24.75 19.21 -31.51
N GLU A 138 -23.89 19.39 -32.52
CA GLU A 138 -22.70 18.55 -32.68
C GLU A 138 -21.73 18.70 -31.50
N PHE A 139 -21.57 19.92 -30.98
CA PHE A 139 -20.73 20.18 -29.81
C PHE A 139 -21.24 19.43 -28.58
N ASP A 140 -22.55 19.49 -28.31
CA ASP A 140 -23.17 18.78 -27.19
C ASP A 140 -23.05 17.25 -27.36
N GLU A 141 -23.22 16.72 -28.57
CA GLU A 141 -22.97 15.30 -28.84
C GLU A 141 -21.53 14.88 -28.56
N LYS A 142 -20.55 15.68 -28.97
CA LYS A 142 -19.12 15.40 -28.69
C LYS A 142 -18.81 15.50 -27.20
N GLN A 143 -19.40 16.45 -26.50
CA GLN A 143 -19.29 16.59 -25.04
C GLN A 143 -19.81 15.32 -24.34
N VAL A 144 -20.99 14.84 -24.72
CA VAL A 144 -21.59 13.61 -24.18
C VAL A 144 -20.73 12.37 -24.49
N GLN A 145 -20.18 12.26 -25.69
CA GLN A 145 -19.26 11.17 -26.05
C GLN A 145 -17.98 11.18 -25.21
N LEU A 146 -17.41 12.37 -24.96
CA LEU A 146 -16.24 12.55 -24.10
C LEU A 146 -16.53 12.17 -22.65
N GLU A 147 -17.69 12.57 -22.10
CA GLU A 147 -18.11 12.20 -20.75
C GLU A 147 -18.29 10.68 -20.61
N MET A 148 -18.92 10.03 -21.59
CA MET A 148 -19.06 8.57 -21.61
C MET A 148 -17.71 7.86 -21.71
N ALA A 149 -16.79 8.37 -22.54
CA ALA A 149 -15.45 7.83 -22.67
C ALA A 149 -14.68 7.94 -21.35
N ASN A 150 -14.70 9.12 -20.71
CA ASN A 150 -14.07 9.36 -19.41
C ASN A 150 -14.65 8.47 -18.31
N TYR A 151 -15.98 8.33 -18.25
CA TYR A 151 -16.62 7.42 -17.31
C TYR A 151 -16.16 5.96 -17.51
N ARG A 152 -16.07 5.51 -18.77
CA ARG A 152 -15.62 4.15 -19.09
C ARG A 152 -14.14 3.93 -18.73
N VAL A 153 -13.29 4.91 -18.99
CA VAL A 153 -11.88 4.90 -18.58
C VAL A 153 -11.77 4.85 -17.06
N GLY A 154 -12.48 5.72 -16.33
CA GLY A 154 -12.48 5.71 -14.86
C GLY A 154 -12.96 4.38 -14.29
N LYS A 155 -13.96 3.74 -14.90
CA LYS A 155 -14.41 2.38 -14.53
C LYS A 155 -13.29 1.35 -14.75
N LEU A 156 -12.62 1.37 -15.90
CA LEU A 156 -11.51 0.47 -16.21
C LEU A 156 -10.32 0.69 -15.28
N GLU A 157 -9.96 1.94 -14.97
CA GLU A 157 -8.92 2.29 -14.02
C GLU A 157 -9.23 1.78 -12.62
N SER A 158 -10.49 1.90 -12.17
CA SER A 158 -10.91 1.36 -10.88
C SER A 158 -10.79 -0.16 -10.86
N GLN A 159 -11.22 -0.85 -11.92
CA GLN A 159 -11.09 -2.29 -12.06
C GLN A 159 -9.62 -2.73 -12.08
N LEU A 160 -8.76 -2.00 -12.79
CA LEU A 160 -7.32 -2.26 -12.86
C LEU A 160 -6.65 -2.04 -11.50
N LYS A 161 -7.04 -0.99 -10.76
CA LYS A 161 -6.51 -0.68 -9.42
C LYS A 161 -6.82 -1.79 -8.40
N TYR A 162 -7.97 -2.46 -8.52
CA TYR A 162 -8.33 -3.60 -7.68
C TYR A 162 -7.89 -4.95 -8.27
N SER A 163 -7.45 -4.97 -9.53
CA SER A 163 -6.84 -6.16 -10.10
C SER A 163 -5.48 -6.38 -9.45
N VAL A 164 -5.30 -7.57 -8.86
CA VAL A 164 -3.99 -7.96 -8.35
C VAL A 164 -3.10 -8.23 -9.57
N PRO A 165 -1.94 -7.56 -9.72
CA PRO A 165 -1.04 -7.85 -10.82
C PRO A 165 -0.72 -9.35 -10.83
N LEU A 166 -0.88 -10.01 -11.98
CA LEU A 166 -0.63 -11.45 -12.11
C LEU A 166 0.77 -11.84 -11.62
N ILE A 167 1.73 -10.94 -11.72
CA ILE A 167 3.10 -11.10 -11.23
C ILE A 167 3.13 -11.20 -9.69
N GLU A 168 2.41 -10.33 -8.99
CA GLU A 168 2.34 -10.37 -7.52
C GLU A 168 1.62 -11.62 -7.03
N TYR A 169 0.54 -12.00 -7.70
CA TYR A 169 -0.17 -13.25 -7.41
C TYR A 169 0.76 -14.46 -7.57
N ARG A 170 1.46 -14.58 -8.70
CA ARG A 170 2.44 -15.65 -8.95
C ARG A 170 3.57 -15.68 -7.92
N LYS A 171 4.08 -14.51 -7.53
CA LYS A 171 5.11 -14.42 -6.48
C LYS A 171 4.57 -14.92 -5.14
N LYS A 172 3.35 -14.52 -4.79
CA LYS A 172 2.69 -14.94 -3.54
C LYS A 172 2.41 -16.45 -3.54
N THR A 173 1.93 -17.02 -4.65
CA THR A 173 1.70 -18.47 -4.75
C THR A 173 3.01 -19.25 -4.66
N ALA A 174 4.07 -18.80 -5.33
CA ALA A 174 5.40 -19.41 -5.20
C ALA A 174 5.94 -19.37 -3.76
N LEU A 175 5.77 -18.25 -3.05
CA LEU A 175 6.15 -18.13 -1.64
C LEU A 175 5.34 -19.06 -0.73
N LEU A 176 4.04 -19.23 -1.00
CA LEU A 176 3.19 -20.16 -0.25
C LEU A 176 3.58 -21.62 -0.50
N LEU A 177 3.88 -21.98 -1.75
CA LEU A 177 4.35 -23.33 -2.10
C LEU A 177 5.68 -23.65 -1.43
N THR A 178 6.67 -22.75 -1.55
CA THR A 178 7.99 -22.93 -0.91
C THR A 178 7.89 -23.00 0.61
N SER A 179 7.04 -22.18 1.23
CA SER A 179 6.76 -22.26 2.66
C SER A 179 6.13 -23.61 3.04
N GLY A 180 5.16 -24.09 2.27
CA GLY A 180 4.51 -25.38 2.46
C GLY A 180 5.50 -26.56 2.35
N GLU A 181 6.40 -26.52 1.38
CA GLU A 181 7.47 -27.52 1.23
C GLU A 181 8.43 -27.51 2.43
N ASN A 182 8.80 -26.33 2.93
CA ASN A 182 9.67 -26.21 4.10
C ASN A 182 9.00 -26.79 5.36
N PHE A 183 7.71 -26.50 5.57
CA PHE A 183 6.96 -27.10 6.69
C PHE A 183 6.85 -28.62 6.55
N LYS A 184 6.64 -29.14 5.33
CA LYS A 184 6.62 -30.58 5.08
C LYS A 184 7.97 -31.23 5.42
N LYS A 185 9.08 -30.62 5.00
CA LYS A 185 10.44 -31.09 5.33
C LYS A 185 10.70 -31.05 6.84
N GLN A 186 10.26 -29.99 7.54
CA GLN A 186 10.35 -29.92 9.00
C GLN A 186 9.58 -31.05 9.69
N LEU A 187 8.33 -31.29 9.26
CA LEU A 187 7.52 -32.40 9.78
C LEU A 187 8.15 -33.76 9.52
N GLU A 188 8.73 -33.98 8.34
CA GLU A 188 9.43 -35.23 8.04
C GLU A 188 10.69 -35.40 8.90
N ASN A 189 11.45 -34.33 9.14
CA ASN A 189 12.62 -34.37 10.00
C ASN A 189 12.22 -34.64 11.46
N GLU A 190 11.20 -33.95 11.98
CA GLU A 190 10.69 -34.22 13.34
C GLU A 190 10.19 -35.66 13.50
N LYS A 191 9.52 -36.22 12.48
CA LYS A 191 9.11 -37.63 12.48
C LYS A 191 10.31 -38.57 12.51
N LYS A 192 11.34 -38.30 11.69
CA LYS A 192 12.58 -39.08 11.66
C LYS A 192 13.31 -39.01 13.01
N ASP A 193 13.36 -37.83 13.64
CA ASP A 193 14.01 -37.65 14.93
C ASP A 193 13.25 -38.38 16.04
N LYS A 194 11.92 -38.29 16.08
CA LYS A 194 11.10 -39.10 17.01
C LYS A 194 11.34 -40.59 16.82
N LEU A 195 11.46 -41.05 15.57
CA LEU A 195 11.72 -42.45 15.27
C LEU A 195 13.14 -42.88 15.72
N ARG A 196 14.16 -42.05 15.49
CA ARG A 196 15.53 -42.26 15.96
C ARG A 196 15.60 -42.32 17.49
N VAL A 197 14.92 -41.40 18.17
CA VAL A 197 14.83 -41.40 19.64
C VAL A 197 14.15 -42.68 20.12
N TYR A 198 13.05 -43.10 19.49
CA TYR A 198 12.36 -44.34 19.85
C TYR A 198 13.24 -45.58 19.66
N THR A 199 14.00 -45.67 18.56
CA THR A 199 14.92 -46.79 18.33
C THR A 199 16.07 -46.79 19.34
N GLN A 200 16.64 -45.63 19.66
CA GLN A 200 17.66 -45.49 20.72
C GLN A 200 17.12 -45.91 22.10
N PHE A 201 15.91 -45.47 22.48
CA PHE A 201 15.30 -45.92 23.73
C PHE A 201 15.05 -47.43 23.77
N ARG A 202 14.69 -48.03 22.63
CA ARG A 202 14.48 -49.48 22.52
C ARG A 202 15.79 -50.24 22.68
N THR A 203 16.87 -49.80 22.03
CA THR A 203 18.19 -50.45 22.17
C THR A 203 18.77 -50.27 23.57
N GLU A 204 18.61 -49.09 24.19
CA GLU A 204 19.00 -48.88 25.59
C GLU A 204 18.26 -49.82 26.56
N ARG A 205 16.94 -50.00 26.38
CA ARG A 205 16.16 -50.94 27.20
C ARG A 205 16.64 -52.38 27.04
N LEU A 206 16.97 -52.79 25.81
CA LEU A 206 17.52 -54.13 25.56
C LEU A 206 18.90 -54.30 26.18
N ASN A 207 19.79 -53.31 26.00
CA ASN A 207 21.13 -53.32 26.59
C ASN A 207 21.05 -53.39 28.12
N LYS A 208 20.18 -52.60 28.77
CA LYS A 208 19.95 -52.67 30.23
C LYS A 208 19.50 -54.05 30.68
N ARG A 209 18.62 -54.72 29.92
CA ARG A 209 18.19 -56.10 30.23
C ARG A 209 19.34 -57.10 30.09
N ILE A 210 20.14 -56.99 29.04
CA ILE A 210 21.31 -57.85 28.81
C ILE A 210 22.32 -57.70 29.96
N TYR A 211 22.65 -56.47 30.35
CA TYR A 211 23.55 -56.22 31.48
C TYR A 211 23.01 -56.75 32.81
N LEU A 212 21.69 -56.66 33.04
CA LEU A 212 21.06 -57.19 34.25
C LEU A 212 21.16 -58.73 34.29
N ILE A 213 20.85 -59.41 33.17
CA ILE A 213 21.00 -60.87 33.05
C ILE A 213 22.46 -61.28 33.27
N LEU A 214 23.41 -60.58 32.65
CA LEU A 214 24.84 -60.84 32.80
C LEU A 214 25.30 -60.67 34.25
N ALA A 215 24.84 -59.60 34.93
CA ALA A 215 25.16 -59.35 36.34
C ALA A 215 24.60 -60.45 37.26
N VAL A 216 23.37 -60.90 37.03
CA VAL A 216 22.77 -62.01 37.79
C VAL A 216 23.54 -63.31 37.55
N ALA A 217 23.90 -63.61 36.30
CA ALA A 217 24.71 -64.79 35.98
C ALA A 217 26.09 -64.75 36.67
N LEU A 218 26.72 -63.57 36.73
CA LEU A 218 28.00 -63.38 37.41
C LEU A 218 27.90 -63.61 38.93
N ILE A 219 26.82 -63.15 39.57
CA ILE A 219 26.54 -63.40 40.99
C ILE A 219 26.32 -64.90 41.24
N LEU A 220 25.57 -65.59 40.38
CA LEU A 220 25.35 -67.03 40.50
C LEU A 220 26.62 -67.87 40.29
N LEU A 221 27.62 -67.35 39.59
CA LEU A 221 28.90 -68.03 39.37
C LEU A 221 29.84 -67.95 40.59
N GLN A 222 29.65 -66.98 41.49
CA GLN A 222 30.49 -66.81 42.70
C GLN A 222 30.53 -68.04 43.63
N PRO A 223 29.41 -68.68 44.02
CA PRO A 223 29.45 -69.84 44.90
C PRO A 223 30.11 -71.07 44.27
N LEU A 224 30.05 -71.20 42.94
CA LEU A 224 30.70 -72.30 42.21
C LEU A 224 32.22 -72.26 42.35
N TRP A 225 32.83 -71.07 42.33
CA TRP A 225 34.26 -70.91 42.55
C TRP A 225 34.68 -71.22 44.00
N LEU A 226 33.85 -70.86 44.98
CA LEU A 226 34.11 -71.20 46.39
C LEU A 226 34.06 -72.71 46.63
N LEU A 227 33.14 -73.42 45.98
CA LEU A 227 33.04 -74.87 46.10
C LEU A 227 34.26 -75.56 45.48
N PHE A 228 34.73 -75.10 44.31
CA PHE A 228 35.93 -75.63 43.66
C PHE A 228 37.23 -75.36 44.44
N LEU A 229 37.31 -74.29 45.24
CA LEU A 229 38.49 -73.99 46.05
C LEU A 229 38.54 -74.78 47.36
N TYR A 230 37.38 -75.20 47.88
CA TYR A 230 37.27 -75.92 49.15
C TYR A 230 37.39 -77.45 49.02
N PHE A 231 37.09 -77.98 47.83
CA PHE A 231 37.12 -79.40 47.51
C PHE A 231 38.41 -79.78 46.78
#